data_AF-A0A7Y2H122-F1
#
_entry.id   AF-A0A7Y2H122-F1
#
_cell.length_a   1.000
_cell.length_b   1.000
_cell.length_c   1.000
_cell.angle_alpha   90.00
_cell.angle_beta   90.00
_cell.angle_gamma   90.00
#
_symmetry.space_group_name_H-M   'P 1'
#
loop_
_entity.id
_entity.type
_entity.pdbx_description
1 polymer ?
#
loop_
_entity_poly.entity_id
_entity_poly.type
_entity_poly.pdbx_seq_one_letter_code
_entity_poly.pdbx_strand_id
1 'polypeptide(L)' 'LLLNGEPVAGHPVVANRGTTNKLEGKQKEFTDEQGRVRFVVDGAGTWVLRTVCLMPAGEPQEPLWDSYWAAYTLTIPQNK' A
#
# COMPACT_ATOMS: atom_id res chain seq x y z
N LEU A 1 -2.54 -5.51 6.00
CA LEU A 1 -3.61 -5.69 5.02
C LEU A 1 -4.43 -6.88 5.46
N LEU A 2 -5.65 -6.60 5.89
CA LEU A 2 -6.65 -7.63 6.10
C LEU A 2 -7.75 -7.39 5.07
N LEU A 3 -8.32 -8.47 4.55
CA LEU A 3 -9.47 -8.43 3.66
C LEU A 3 -10.54 -9.33 4.27
N ASN A 4 -11.70 -8.76 4.58
CA ASN A 4 -12.76 -9.44 5.34
C ASN A 4 -12.28 -10.04 6.68
N GLY A 5 -11.31 -9.40 7.32
CA GLY A 5 -10.70 -9.86 8.58
C GLY A 5 -9.51 -10.81 8.42
N GLU A 6 -9.28 -11.36 7.22
CA GLU A 6 -8.23 -12.34 6.96
C GLU A 6 -6.95 -11.71 6.40
N PRO A 7 -5.75 -12.18 6.78
CA PRO A 7 -4.49 -11.65 6.27
C PRO A 7 -4.30 -11.99 4.79
N VAL A 8 -3.87 -10.99 4.02
CA VAL A 8 -3.50 -11.18 2.61
C VAL A 8 -1.98 -11.16 2.51
N ALA A 9 -1.37 -12.34 2.37
CA ALA A 9 0.08 -12.50 2.23
C ALA A 9 0.56 -12.28 0.78
N GLY A 10 1.83 -11.89 0.61
CA GLY A 10 2.44 -11.69 -0.71
C GLY A 10 1.86 -10.54 -1.53
N HIS A 11 1.07 -9.66 -0.91
CA HIS A 11 0.37 -8.57 -1.59
C HIS A 11 1.25 -7.31 -1.66
N PRO A 12 1.36 -6.66 -2.82
CA PRO A 12 2.26 -5.52 -2.99
C PRO A 12 1.73 -4.26 -2.33
N VAL A 13 2.57 -3.61 -1.51
CA VAL A 13 2.34 -2.27 -0.98
C VAL A 13 3.46 -1.35 -1.48
N VAL A 14 3.11 -0.13 -1.89
CA VAL A 14 4.05 0.87 -2.39
C VAL A 14 4.11 2.05 -1.43
N ALA A 15 5.31 2.42 -1.00
CA ALA A 15 5.57 3.65 -0.26
C ALA A 15 6.30 4.65 -1.16
N ASN A 16 5.71 5.82 -1.35
CA ASN A 16 6.27 6.92 -2.13
C ASN A 16 6.67 8.05 -1.17
N ARG A 17 7.93 8.48 -1.21
CA ARG A 17 8.38 9.69 -0.52
C ARG A 17 8.37 10.85 -1.51
N GLY A 18 7.81 11.97 -1.11
CA GLY A 18 7.81 13.20 -1.90
C GLY A 18 6.52 14.00 -1.71
N THR A 19 6.30 14.96 -2.60
CA THR A 19 5.08 15.77 -2.62
C THR A 19 4.10 15.25 -3.67
N THR A 20 2.86 15.74 -3.67
CA THR A 20 1.85 15.43 -4.69
C THR A 20 2.37 15.65 -6.11
N ASN A 21 3.33 16.56 -6.30
CA ASN A 21 3.84 16.97 -7.61
C ASN A 21 5.27 16.48 -7.90
N LYS A 22 5.96 15.84 -6.95
CA LYS A 22 7.34 15.38 -7.13
C LYS A 22 7.63 14.15 -6.27
N LEU A 23 7.96 13.03 -6.92
CA LEU A 23 8.42 11.81 -6.29
C LEU A 23 9.94 11.91 -6.03
N GLU A 24 10.35 11.67 -4.79
CA GLU A 24 11.75 11.71 -4.35
C GLU A 24 12.30 10.32 -4.05
N GLY A 25 11.42 9.39 -3.65
CA GLY A 25 11.77 8.00 -3.39
C GLY A 25 10.57 7.09 -3.56
N LYS A 26 10.83 5.82 -3.89
CA LYS A 26 9.82 4.78 -4.00
C LYS A 26 10.35 3.46 -3.47
N GLN A 27 9.60 2.86 -2.56
CA GLN A 27 9.83 1.52 -2.07
C GLN A 27 8.60 0.66 -2.41
N LYS A 28 8.83 -0.61 -2.75
CA LYS A 28 7.79 -1.60 -2.97
C LYS A 28 8.13 -2.82 -2.14
N GLU A 29 7.21 -3.20 -1.28
CA GLU A 29 7.35 -4.35 -0.39
C GLU A 29 6.11 -5.22 -0.50
N PHE A 30 6.20 -6.45 0.02
CA PHE A 30 5.12 -7.41 0.00
C PHE A 30 4.70 -7.73 1.43
N THR A 31 3.41 -7.97 1.63
CA THR A 31 2.90 -8.38 2.92
C THR A 31 3.42 -9.76 3.32
N ASP A 32 3.73 -9.94 4.60
CA ASP A 32 4.07 -11.23 5.20
C ASP A 32 2.82 -12.10 5.43
N GLU A 33 3.01 -13.29 6.02
CA GLU A 33 1.93 -14.25 6.34
C GLU A 33 0.86 -13.68 7.27
N GLN A 34 1.16 -12.61 8.02
CA GLN A 34 0.23 -11.92 8.90
C GLN A 34 -0.40 -10.69 8.22
N GLY A 35 -0.19 -10.53 6.91
CA GLY A 35 -0.64 -9.39 6.14
C GLY A 35 0.11 -8.09 6.45
N ARG A 36 1.26 -8.13 7.11
CA ARG A 36 2.01 -6.93 7.54
C ARG A 36 3.12 -6.60 6.55
N VAL A 37 3.47 -5.32 6.45
CA VAL A 37 4.59 -4.86 5.62
C VAL A 37 5.43 -3.89 6.44
N ARG A 38 6.74 -3.85 6.19
CA ARG A 38 7.67 -2.92 6.83
C ARG A 38 8.44 -2.16 5.76
N PHE A 39 8.54 -0.85 5.94
CA PHE A 39 9.35 0.03 5.09
C PHE A 39 10.43 0.68 5.95
N VAL A 40 11.62 0.83 5.39
CA VAL A 40 12.70 1.59 6.05
C VAL A 40 12.51 3.06 5.69
N VAL A 41 12.29 3.88 6.71
CA VAL A 41 12.24 5.34 6.52
C VAL A 41 13.68 5.85 6.37
N ASP A 42 14.07 6.14 5.14
CA ASP A 42 15.41 6.61 4.77
C ASP A 42 15.54 8.14 4.68
N GLY A 43 14.46 8.85 4.98
CA GLY A 43 14.45 10.30 4.99
C GLY A 43 13.16 10.92 5.50
N ALA A 44 13.29 12.14 5.99
CA ALA A 44 12.18 12.99 6.35
C ALA A 44 11.37 13.42 5.11
N GLY A 45 10.16 13.92 5.35
CA GLY A 45 9.23 14.39 4.34
C GLY A 45 7.88 13.68 4.39
N THR A 46 7.06 13.91 3.37
CA THR A 46 5.76 13.26 3.21
C THR A 46 5.92 11.90 2.54
N TRP A 47 5.29 10.90 3.13
CA TRP A 47 5.23 9.54 2.62
C TRP A 47 3.78 9.14 2.36
N VAL A 48 3.53 8.55 1.20
CA VAL A 48 2.23 8.00 0.82
C VAL A 48 2.38 6.50 0.61
N LEU A 49 1.74 5.73 1.47
CA LEU A 49 1.61 4.28 1.34
C LEU A 49 0.32 3.98 0.60
N ARG A 50 0.38 3.08 -0.38
CA ARG A 50 -0.79 2.67 -1.17
C ARG A 50 -0.75 1.18 -1.49
N THR A 51 -1.93 0.58 -1.54
CA THR A 51 -2.14 -0.81 -1.93
C THR A 51 -3.48 -0.94 -2.65
N VAL A 52 -3.55 -1.88 -3.60
CA VAL A 52 -4.78 -2.19 -4.36
C VAL A 52 -4.94 -3.69 -4.43
N CYS A 53 -6.02 -4.20 -3.85
CA CYS A 53 -6.41 -5.59 -3.93
C CYS A 53 -7.56 -5.74 -4.92
N LEU A 54 -7.32 -6.51 -5.99
CA LEU A 54 -8.33 -6.86 -6.97
C LEU A 54 -8.80 -8.28 -6.67
N MET A 55 -10.12 -8.45 -6.57
CA MET A 55 -10.74 -9.76 -6.43
C MET A 55 -11.76 -9.99 -7.55
N PRO A 56 -11.97 -11.23 -8.01
CA PRO A 56 -13.10 -11.54 -8.85
C PRO A 56 -14.40 -11.16 -8.13
N ALA A 57 -15.30 -10.45 -8.80
CA ALA A 57 -16.64 -10.23 -8.29
C ALA A 57 -17.41 -11.57 -8.32
N GLY A 58 -18.20 -11.85 -7.29
CA GLY A 58 -18.89 -13.13 -7.14
C GLY A 58 -20.06 -13.31 -8.14
N GLU A 59 -20.05 -14.44 -8.85
CA GLU A 59 -21.12 -14.99 -9.71
C GLU A 59 -21.40 -14.31 -11.08
N PRO A 60 -21.91 -15.06 -12.09
CA PRO A 60 -21.11 -15.29 -13.28
C PRO A 60 -21.79 -14.81 -14.55
N GLN A 61 -21.20 -13.84 -15.25
CA GLN A 61 -21.38 -13.74 -16.70
C GLN A 61 -20.33 -12.87 -17.40
N GLU A 62 -19.62 -12.00 -16.68
CA GLU A 62 -18.55 -11.16 -17.23
C GLU A 62 -17.36 -11.10 -16.26
N PRO A 63 -16.12 -10.85 -16.74
CA PRO A 63 -14.95 -10.67 -15.89
C PRO A 63 -15.05 -9.35 -15.13
N LEU A 64 -15.88 -9.35 -14.10
CA LEU A 64 -16.05 -8.25 -13.16
C LEU A 64 -15.04 -8.41 -12.02
N TRP A 65 -14.42 -7.30 -11.65
CA TRP A 65 -13.43 -7.25 -10.58
C TRP A 65 -13.83 -6.20 -9.56
N ASP A 66 -13.79 -6.57 -8.29
CA ASP A 66 -13.87 -5.63 -7.18
C ASP A 66 -12.48 -5.09 -6.88
N SER A 67 -12.38 -3.76 -6.76
CA SER A 67 -11.14 -3.06 -6.45
C SER A 67 -11.21 -2.42 -5.08
N TYR A 68 -10.39 -2.94 -4.17
CA TYR A 68 -10.25 -2.43 -2.81
C TYR A 68 -8.92 -1.69 -2.71
N TRP A 69 -8.99 -0.41 -2.37
CA TRP A 69 -7.81 0.43 -2.23
C TRP A 69 -7.69 0.98 -0.81
N ALA A 70 -6.45 1.12 -0.36
CA ALA A 70 -6.14 1.84 0.86
C ALA A 70 -4.93 2.74 0.62
N ALA A 71 -5.01 3.96 1.14
CA ALA A 71 -3.92 4.92 1.09
C ALA A 71 -3.74 5.60 2.45
N TYR A 72 -2.49 5.71 2.89
CA TYR A 72 -2.11 6.42 4.11
C TYR A 72 -1.04 7.43 3.79
N THR A 73 -1.23 8.65 4.30
CA THR A 73 -0.23 9.71 4.20
C THR A 73 0.32 9.99 5.59
N LEU A 74 1.63 10.03 5.69
CA LEU A 74 2.34 10.35 6.93
C LEU A 74 3.47 11.32 6.67
N THR A 75 3.70 12.22 7.62
CA THR A 75 4.77 13.22 7.54
C THR A 75 5.80 12.90 8.60
N ILE A 76 7.04 12.76 8.17
CA ILE A 76 8.18 12.48 9.03
C ILE A 76 8.99 13.77 9.16
N PRO A 77 9.11 14.37 10.35
CA PRO A 77 9.82 15.62 10.53
C PRO A 77 11.32 15.45 10.29
N GLN A 78 11.97 16.51 9.82
CA GLN A 78 13.42 16.61 9.90
C GLN A 78 13.79 16.90 11.36
N ASN A 79 14.61 16.05 11.97
CA ASN A 79 15.26 16.41 13.22
C ASN A 79 16.20 17.58 12.91
N LYS A 80 15.92 18.73 13.53
CA LYS A 80 16.80 19.91 13.49
C LYS A 80 18.02 19.69 14.36
#